data_AF-A0A562WQ32-F1
#
_entry.id   AF-A0A562WQ32-F1
#
_cell.length_a   1.000
_cell.length_b   1.000
_cell.length_c   1.000
_cell.angle_alpha   90.00
_cell.angle_beta   90.00
_cell.angle_gamma   90.00
#
_symmetry.space_group_name_H-M   'P 1'
#
loop_
_entity.id
_entity.type
_entity.pdbx_description
1 polymer ?
#
loop_
_entity_poly.entity_id
_entity_poly.type
_entity_poly.pdbx_seq_one_letter_code
_entity_poly.pdbx_strand_id
1 'polypeptide(L)'
;MEYYERPDLETFTATAKQRNLDKQAGFYVDRDGESITSPLAITAGDIANAIRRTAKVVQLHLIEDHTRQQDAPDASLIDSAEDLHWAVMPYSDPELFADVVARHPPSGGE
;
A
#
# COMPACT_ATOMS: atom_id res chain seq x y z
N MET A 1 -4.57 6.99 -41.84
CA MET A 1 -3.41 6.90 -40.91
C MET A 1 -3.77 7.71 -39.69
N GLU A 2 -4.16 7.04 -38.61
CA GLU A 2 -4.25 7.67 -37.29
C GLU A 2 -2.81 7.90 -36.81
N TYR A 3 -2.40 9.16 -36.74
CA TYR A 3 -1.12 9.54 -36.17
C TYR A 3 -1.25 9.43 -34.65
N TYR A 4 -0.68 8.37 -34.08
CA TYR A 4 -0.46 8.30 -32.64
C TYR A 4 0.65 9.30 -32.29
N GLU A 5 0.26 10.54 -32.01
CA GLU A 5 1.17 11.52 -31.43
C GLU A 5 1.54 11.03 -30.04
N ARG A 6 2.84 10.75 -29.83
CA ARG A 6 3.36 10.49 -28.48
C ARG A 6 2.98 11.70 -27.62
N PRO A 7 2.40 11.51 -26.43
CA PRO A 7 2.14 12.62 -25.53
C PRO A 7 3.44 13.39 -25.37
N ASP A 8 3.39 14.70 -25.62
CA ASP A 8 4.55 15.53 -25.36
C ASP A 8 4.90 15.42 -23.86
N LEU A 9 6.20 15.49 -23.56
CA LEU A 9 6.72 15.32 -22.19
C LEU A 9 6.16 16.37 -21.21
N GLU A 10 5.75 17.54 -21.70
CA GLU A 10 5.27 18.67 -20.91
C GLU A 10 3.84 18.43 -20.45
N THR A 11 2.97 17.97 -21.35
CA THR A 11 1.60 17.50 -21.13
C THR A 11 1.57 16.27 -20.23
N PHE A 12 2.52 15.34 -20.39
CA PHE A 12 2.67 14.21 -19.46
C PHE A 12 3.02 14.69 -18.04
N THR A 13 3.97 15.63 -17.92
CA THR A 13 4.41 16.18 -16.62
C THR A 13 3.29 16.98 -15.95
N ALA A 14 2.57 17.81 -16.70
CA ALA A 14 1.43 18.58 -16.21
C ALA A 14 0.29 17.67 -15.75
N THR A 15 -0.02 16.62 -16.52
CA THR A 15 -1.06 15.63 -16.17
C THR A 15 -0.68 14.84 -14.93
N ALA A 16 0.58 14.40 -14.81
CA ALA A 16 1.08 13.71 -13.62
C ALA A 16 1.01 14.60 -12.37
N LYS A 17 1.35 15.89 -12.52
CA LYS A 17 1.25 16.90 -11.45
C LYS A 17 -0.19 17.08 -11.00
N GLN A 18 -1.14 17.28 -11.91
CA GLN A 18 -2.55 17.45 -11.57
C GLN A 18 -3.12 16.21 -10.89
N ARG A 19 -2.84 15.00 -11.40
CA ARG A 19 -3.27 13.74 -10.77
C ARG A 19 -2.72 13.57 -9.35
N ASN A 20 -1.50 14.04 -9.08
CA ASN A 20 -0.93 14.00 -7.73
C ASN A 20 -1.62 15.01 -6.81
N LEU A 21 -1.95 16.20 -7.31
CA LEU A 21 -2.73 17.20 -6.57
C LEU A 21 -4.14 16.68 -6.24
N ASP A 22 -4.81 16.03 -7.19
CA ASP A 22 -6.15 15.46 -7.00
C ASP A 22 -6.15 14.35 -5.93
N LYS A 23 -5.11 13.51 -5.89
CA LYS A 23 -4.93 12.50 -4.82
C LYS A 23 -4.70 13.14 -3.45
N GLN A 24 -4.02 14.28 -3.40
CA GLN A 24 -3.71 15.01 -2.17
C GLN A 24 -4.90 15.82 -1.65
N ALA A 25 -5.81 16.29 -2.53
CA ALA A 25 -6.94 17.15 -2.19
C ALA A 25 -7.94 16.54 -1.18
N GLY A 26 -7.93 15.21 -1.00
CA GLY A 26 -8.72 14.50 0.03
C GLY A 26 -7.90 14.01 1.25
N PHE A 27 -6.60 14.25 1.29
CA PHE A 27 -5.64 13.63 2.22
C PHE A 27 -4.75 14.65 2.96
N TYR A 28 -5.18 15.92 3.07
CA TYR A 28 -4.36 17.06 3.54
C TYR A 28 -3.33 16.69 4.63
N VAL A 29 -2.05 16.84 4.26
CA VAL A 29 -0.92 16.94 5.17
C VAL A 29 -0.51 18.40 5.21
N ASP A 30 -1.40 19.24 5.74
CA ASP A 30 -1.04 20.58 6.23
C ASP A 30 -0.69 20.39 7.68
N ARG A 31 0.57 20.58 8.01
CA ARG A 31 1.03 20.11 9.30
C ARG A 31 2.01 21.23 9.78
N ASP A 32 1.65 21.93 10.89
CA ASP A 32 2.52 22.77 11.80
C ASP A 32 2.57 22.21 13.27
N GLY A 33 3.75 21.88 13.84
CA GLY A 33 3.97 20.74 14.81
C GLY A 33 4.42 19.35 14.24
N GLU A 34 3.59 18.29 14.33
CA GLU A 34 3.72 17.08 13.48
C GLU A 34 3.57 17.53 12.02
N SER A 35 4.64 17.89 11.29
CA SER A 35 4.51 19.02 10.33
C SER A 35 5.24 18.98 9.03
N ILE A 36 4.47 18.99 7.94
CA ILE A 36 4.94 19.02 6.57
C ILE A 36 4.41 20.32 5.98
N THR A 37 5.28 21.33 5.96
CA THR A 37 4.98 22.68 5.44
C THR A 37 5.20 22.79 3.92
N SER A 38 5.69 21.71 3.30
CA SER A 38 5.81 21.55 1.86
C SER A 38 5.86 20.06 1.52
N PRO A 39 5.20 19.59 0.43
CA PRO A 39 5.38 18.21 -0.05
C PRO A 39 6.85 17.83 -0.31
N LEU A 40 7.72 18.80 -0.56
CA LEU A 40 9.16 18.60 -0.74
C LEU A 40 9.92 18.38 0.59
N ALA A 41 9.28 18.65 1.73
CA ALA A 41 9.87 18.44 3.05
C ALA A 41 9.74 16.99 3.54
N ILE A 42 8.94 16.15 2.88
CA ILE A 42 8.85 14.72 3.17
C ILE A 42 9.99 14.03 2.44
N THR A 43 10.95 13.44 3.17
CA THR A 43 11.96 12.63 2.49
C THR A 43 11.33 11.33 2.00
N ALA A 44 11.82 10.78 0.89
CA ALA A 44 11.31 9.50 0.37
C ALA A 44 11.43 8.36 1.40
N GLY A 45 12.44 8.43 2.27
CA GLY A 45 12.61 7.50 3.39
C GLY A 45 11.47 7.57 4.40
N ASP A 46 10.95 8.76 4.69
CA ASP A 46 9.81 8.95 5.60
C ASP A 46 8.53 8.32 5.03
N ILE A 47 8.34 8.39 3.71
CA ILE A 47 7.20 7.75 3.03
C ILE A 47 7.30 6.23 3.08
N ALA A 48 8.45 5.66 2.72
CA ALA A 48 8.65 4.21 2.76
C ALA A 48 8.47 3.65 4.19
N ASN A 49 9.00 4.35 5.19
CA ASN A 49 8.83 4.01 6.59
C ASN A 49 7.37 4.14 7.05
N ALA A 50 6.66 5.19 6.62
CA ALA A 50 5.25 5.36 6.92
C ALA A 50 4.39 4.24 6.31
N ILE A 51 4.61 3.88 5.04
CA ILE A 51 3.92 2.76 4.38
C ILE A 51 4.19 1.47 5.15
N ARG A 52 5.46 1.17 5.46
CA ARG A 52 5.82 -0.04 6.21
C ARG A 52 5.13 -0.07 7.57
N ARG A 53 5.14 1.05 8.30
CA ARG A 53 4.50 1.14 9.62
C ARG A 53 2.99 0.93 9.53
N THR A 54 2.31 1.61 8.60
CA THR A 54 0.87 1.45 8.38
C THR A 54 0.52 0.01 7.99
N ALA A 55 1.28 -0.60 7.09
CA ALA A 55 1.10 -2.00 6.71
C ALA A 55 1.26 -2.95 7.90
N LYS A 56 2.23 -2.69 8.79
CA LYS A 56 2.41 -3.48 10.02
C LYS A 56 1.24 -3.33 11.00
N VAL A 57 0.67 -2.14 11.13
CA VAL A 57 -0.55 -1.93 11.93
C VAL A 57 -1.72 -2.71 11.36
N VAL A 58 -1.90 -2.71 10.04
CA VAL A 58 -2.93 -3.53 9.37
C VAL A 58 -2.68 -5.03 9.61
N GLN A 59 -1.44 -5.52 9.52
CA GLN A 59 -1.11 -6.91 9.86
C GLN A 59 -1.47 -7.27 11.29
N LEU A 60 -1.22 -6.39 12.25
CA LEU A 60 -1.60 -6.61 13.65
C LEU A 60 -3.12 -6.76 13.79
N HIS A 61 -3.91 -5.88 13.15
CA HIS A 61 -5.36 -5.99 13.19
C HIS A 61 -5.89 -7.25 12.51
N LEU A 62 -5.25 -7.72 11.43
CA LEU A 62 -5.61 -8.99 10.80
C LEU A 62 -5.28 -10.19 11.72
N ILE A 63 -4.17 -10.13 12.47
CA ILE A 63 -3.85 -11.15 13.50
C ILE A 63 -4.88 -11.12 14.63
N GLU A 64 -5.25 -9.93 15.11
CA GLU A 64 -6.28 -9.76 16.15
C GLU A 64 -7.64 -10.29 15.68
N ASP A 65 -8.01 -10.03 14.42
CA ASP A 65 -9.25 -10.55 13.82
C ASP A 65 -9.23 -12.07 13.71
N HIS A 66 -8.13 -12.66 13.21
CA HIS A 66 -7.97 -14.11 13.17
C HIS A 66 -8.07 -14.71 14.58
N THR A 67 -7.44 -14.09 15.59
CA THR A 67 -7.52 -14.53 16.99
C THR A 67 -8.95 -14.47 17.52
N ARG A 68 -9.67 -13.37 17.29
CA ARG A 68 -11.10 -13.22 17.65
C ARG A 68 -11.95 -14.37 17.09
N GLN A 69 -11.63 -14.83 15.88
CA GLN A 69 -12.40 -15.87 15.19
C GLN A 69 -12.02 -17.30 15.59
N GLN A 70 -10.80 -17.53 16.08
CA GLN A 70 -10.41 -18.83 16.63
C GLN A 70 -11.27 -19.23 17.86
N ASP A 71 -11.70 -18.24 18.63
CA ASP A 71 -12.55 -18.43 19.80
C ASP A 71 -14.07 -18.40 19.48
N ALA A 72 -14.45 -18.37 18.19
CA ALA A 72 -15.85 -18.31 17.80
C ALA A 72 -16.60 -19.59 18.25
N PRO A 73 -17.70 -19.47 19.01
CA PRO A 73 -18.43 -20.63 19.53
C PRO A 73 -19.19 -21.40 18.44
N ASP A 74 -19.40 -20.76 17.29
CA ASP A 74 -20.03 -21.34 16.11
C ASP A 74 -19.24 -20.92 14.86
N ALA A 75 -18.88 -21.90 14.03
CA ALA A 75 -18.18 -21.68 12.77
C ALA A 75 -18.98 -20.85 11.77
N SER A 76 -20.31 -20.81 11.88
CA SER A 76 -21.16 -19.97 11.03
C SER A 76 -20.96 -18.46 11.24
N LEU A 77 -20.30 -18.07 12.34
CA LEU A 77 -19.99 -16.68 12.70
C LEU A 77 -18.59 -16.23 12.23
N ILE A 78 -17.82 -17.11 11.60
CA ILE A 78 -16.48 -16.81 11.10
C ILE A 78 -16.60 -15.98 9.81
N ASP A 79 -16.11 -14.74 9.87
CA ASP A 79 -16.11 -13.75 8.80
C ASP A 79 -14.67 -13.27 8.50
N SER A 80 -13.76 -14.22 8.29
CA SER A 80 -12.32 -13.99 8.20
C SER A 80 -11.88 -13.12 7.02
N ALA A 81 -11.01 -12.16 7.32
CA ALA A 81 -10.27 -11.37 6.33
C ALA A 81 -8.83 -11.89 6.10
N GLU A 82 -8.54 -13.12 6.49
CA GLU A 82 -7.19 -13.71 6.52
C GLU A 82 -6.45 -13.65 5.17
N ASP A 83 -7.15 -13.76 4.03
CA ASP A 83 -6.55 -13.63 2.70
C ASP A 83 -5.84 -12.28 2.47
N LEU A 84 -6.25 -11.23 3.20
CA LEU A 84 -5.62 -9.90 3.12
C LEU A 84 -4.21 -9.88 3.73
N HIS A 85 -3.82 -10.87 4.57
CA HIS A 85 -2.45 -10.98 5.06
C HIS A 85 -1.46 -11.04 3.89
N TRP A 86 -1.78 -11.83 2.85
CA TRP A 86 -0.93 -11.97 1.68
C TRP A 86 -0.82 -10.66 0.89
N ALA A 87 -1.91 -9.89 0.79
CA ALA A 87 -1.92 -8.61 0.09
C ALA A 87 -1.07 -7.53 0.79
N VAL A 88 -0.98 -7.57 2.12
CA VAL A 88 -0.27 -6.57 2.94
C VAL A 88 1.19 -6.94 3.20
N MET A 89 1.53 -8.23 3.15
CA MET A 89 2.88 -8.75 3.44
C MET A 89 4.02 -8.10 2.64
N PRO A 90 3.88 -7.79 1.32
CA PRO A 90 4.92 -7.12 0.56
C PRO A 90 5.34 -5.76 1.12
N TYR A 91 4.46 -5.10 1.88
CA TYR A 91 4.70 -3.77 2.43
C TYR A 91 5.09 -3.80 3.91
N SER A 92 4.52 -4.73 4.68
CA SER A 92 4.80 -4.87 6.11
C SER A 92 6.15 -5.57 6.34
N ASP A 93 6.37 -6.70 5.68
CA ASP A 93 7.52 -7.59 5.84
C ASP A 93 8.07 -8.01 4.47
N PRO A 94 8.61 -7.06 3.68
CA PRO A 94 9.05 -7.29 2.30
C PRO A 94 10.11 -8.39 2.19
N GLU A 95 11.01 -8.50 3.16
CA GLU A 95 12.05 -9.52 3.17
C GLU A 95 11.45 -10.93 3.33
N LEU A 96 10.48 -11.08 4.23
CA LEU A 96 9.76 -12.34 4.43
C LEU A 96 8.93 -12.70 3.20
N PHE A 97 8.23 -11.72 2.61
CA PHE A 97 7.45 -11.93 1.40
C PHE A 97 8.33 -12.44 0.25
N ALA A 98 9.47 -11.77 0.01
CA ALA A 98 10.42 -12.15 -1.02
C ALA A 98 10.93 -13.58 -0.81
N ASP A 99 11.25 -13.94 0.44
CA ASP A 99 11.68 -15.29 0.80
C ASP A 99 10.61 -16.35 0.54
N VAL A 100 9.33 -16.07 0.85
CA VAL A 100 8.22 -16.99 0.61
C VAL A 100 7.97 -17.18 -0.89
N VAL A 101 7.94 -16.09 -1.66
CA VAL A 101 7.80 -16.15 -3.13
C VAL A 101 8.96 -16.89 -3.78
N ALA A 102 10.19 -16.71 -3.29
CA ALA A 102 11.35 -17.44 -3.79
C ALA A 102 11.28 -18.95 -3.52
N ARG A 103 10.69 -19.36 -2.39
CA ARG A 103 10.49 -20.77 -2.02
C ARG A 103 9.30 -21.43 -2.75
N HIS A 104 8.31 -20.62 -3.14
CA HIS A 104 7.12 -21.07 -3.86
C HIS A 104 6.93 -20.24 -5.13
N PRO A 105 7.84 -20.37 -6.11
CA PRO A 105 7.68 -19.66 -7.37
C PRO A 105 6.32 -20.04 -7.97
N PRO A 106 5.55 -19.07 -8.53
CA PRO A 106 4.31 -19.38 -9.21
C PRO A 106 4.62 -20.46 -10.25
N SER A 107 3.86 -21.56 -10.22
CA SER A 107 4.04 -22.67 -11.14
C SER A 107 3.90 -22.16 -12.57
N GLY A 108 5.05 -22.02 -13.23
CA GLY A 108 5.26 -21.88 -14.67
C GLY A 108 4.26 -21.00 -15.42
N GLY A 109 4.66 -19.78 -15.75
CA GLY A 109 4.21 -19.19 -17.00
C GLY A 109 4.77 -20.03 -18.15
N GLU A 110 3.88 -20.65 -18.93
CA GLU A 110 4.14 -21.03 -20.32
C GLU A 110 4.05 -19.80 -21.22
#